data_AF-A0A817DTV4-F1
#
_entry.id   AF-A0A817DTV4-F1
#
_cell.length_a   1.000
_cell.length_b   1.000
_cell.length_c   1.000
_cell.angle_alpha   90.00
_cell.angle_beta   90.00
_cell.angle_gamma   90.00
#
_symmetry.space_group_name_H-M   'P 1'
#
loop_
_entity.id
_entity.type
_entity.pdbx_description
1 polymer ?
#
loop_
_entity_poly.entity_id
_entity_poly.type
_entity_poly.pdbx_seq_one_letter_code
_entity_poly.pdbx_strand_id
1 'polypeptide(L)'
;MRLPHNMSEKCSDCRDDLYGNAVNIPSKDRYILLFSRNIWISEDARCCSGHLIGNQLTKEAVHAIKSFAIRHQELKCSNIQLLLNKSQTLFENEQSRFNFDDLRGLTDDEYCLLTSLSKNYFNELIEIISTSGIRNSFNRSIRTAIDIYLCKLCLGLSNRHLACMFQLLDKRTISKTIASARQAILKNCVPYNLGLGRVTRQDVIDHHTTTIVRKLMCDGADSNTAIVVIDGTYIYIQVRNNLLYF
;
A
#
# COMPACT_ATOMS: atom_id res chain seq x y z
N MET A 1 -29.47 7.71 -14.96
CA MET A 1 -28.32 6.76 -14.89
C MET A 1 -27.97 6.37 -16.31
N ARG A 2 -26.72 6.61 -16.74
CA ARG A 2 -26.27 6.51 -18.15
C ARG A 2 -25.40 5.24 -18.30
N LEU A 3 -25.67 4.41 -19.31
CA LEU A 3 -25.18 3.03 -19.48
C LEU A 3 -24.65 2.79 -20.93
N PRO A 4 -23.82 1.76 -21.20
CA PRO A 4 -23.25 1.45 -22.53
C PRO A 4 -23.94 0.33 -23.37
N HIS A 5 -24.05 0.54 -24.69
CA HIS A 5 -24.53 -0.44 -25.70
C HIS A 5 -23.41 -1.42 -26.09
N ASN A 6 -23.73 -2.72 -26.18
CA ASN A 6 -22.91 -3.86 -26.66
C ASN A 6 -21.38 -3.75 -26.41
N MET A 7 -20.96 -4.15 -25.20
CA MET A 7 -19.57 -4.02 -24.73
C MET A 7 -18.71 -5.28 -24.87
N SER A 8 -19.20 -6.36 -25.47
CA SER A 8 -18.45 -7.63 -25.49
C SER A 8 -17.17 -7.57 -26.33
N GLU A 9 -17.14 -6.69 -27.33
CA GLU A 9 -16.05 -6.58 -28.32
C GLU A 9 -15.20 -5.31 -28.17
N LYS A 10 -15.60 -4.35 -27.32
CA LYS A 10 -14.91 -3.05 -27.16
C LYS A 10 -14.56 -2.74 -25.72
N CYS A 11 -13.39 -2.14 -25.52
CA CYS A 11 -12.93 -1.74 -24.21
C CYS A 11 -13.83 -0.67 -23.60
N SER A 12 -14.19 -0.85 -22.33
CA SER A 12 -15.05 0.11 -21.61
C SER A 12 -14.43 1.48 -21.38
N ASP A 13 -13.11 1.53 -21.38
CA ASP A 13 -12.31 2.73 -21.16
C ASP A 13 -11.87 3.36 -22.49
N CYS A 14 -10.89 2.77 -23.20
CA CYS A 14 -10.32 3.33 -24.43
C CYS A 14 -11.15 3.14 -25.70
N ARG A 15 -12.18 2.29 -25.69
CA ARG A 15 -13.04 1.96 -26.85
C ARG A 15 -12.37 1.22 -28.02
N ASP A 16 -11.11 0.82 -27.87
CA ASP A 16 -10.45 -0.06 -28.82
C ASP A 16 -11.10 -1.45 -28.86
N ASP A 17 -10.98 -2.10 -30.01
CA ASP A 17 -11.43 -3.47 -30.20
C ASP A 17 -10.61 -4.42 -29.30
N LEU A 18 -11.31 -5.31 -28.61
CA LEU A 18 -10.75 -6.19 -27.60
C LEU A 18 -10.07 -7.40 -28.25
N TYR A 19 -8.80 -7.26 -28.65
CA TYR A 19 -7.99 -8.37 -29.15
C TYR A 19 -7.28 -9.12 -28.00
N GLY A 20 -7.59 -10.42 -27.83
CA GLY A 20 -6.82 -11.42 -27.08
C GLY A 20 -6.69 -11.27 -25.55
N ASN A 21 -6.46 -10.07 -25.03
CA ASN A 21 -6.07 -9.78 -23.65
C ASN A 21 -7.12 -8.98 -22.87
N ALA A 22 -8.40 -9.15 -23.23
CA ALA A 22 -9.50 -8.43 -22.62
C ALA A 22 -9.97 -9.11 -21.33
N VAL A 23 -10.00 -8.36 -20.24
CA VAL A 23 -10.35 -8.84 -18.90
C VAL A 23 -11.70 -8.25 -18.49
N ASN A 24 -12.52 -9.03 -17.78
CA ASN A 24 -13.76 -8.51 -17.20
C ASN A 24 -13.43 -7.46 -16.14
N ILE A 25 -14.18 -6.36 -16.14
CA ILE A 25 -13.99 -5.32 -15.12
C ILE A 25 -14.29 -5.92 -13.73
N PRO A 26 -13.33 -5.85 -12.79
CA PRO A 26 -13.50 -6.39 -11.44
C PRO A 26 -14.78 -5.87 -10.78
N SER A 27 -15.47 -6.74 -10.03
CA SER A 27 -16.73 -6.38 -9.37
C SER A 27 -16.56 -5.14 -8.49
N LYS A 28 -15.48 -5.05 -7.71
CA LYS A 28 -15.14 -3.90 -6.85
C LYS A 28 -15.11 -2.58 -7.63
N ASP A 29 -14.52 -2.57 -8.83
CA ASP A 29 -14.38 -1.38 -9.66
C ASP A 29 -15.69 -0.91 -10.27
N ARG A 30 -16.58 -1.85 -10.62
CA ARG A 30 -17.92 -1.53 -11.11
C ARG A 30 -18.74 -0.79 -10.05
N TYR A 31 -18.59 -1.15 -8.77
CA TYR A 31 -19.22 -0.42 -7.67
C TYR A 31 -18.59 0.95 -7.44
N ILE A 32 -17.26 1.05 -7.49
CA ILE A 32 -16.59 2.35 -7.34
C ILE A 32 -17.09 3.33 -8.39
N LEU A 33 -17.20 2.91 -9.65
CA LEU A 33 -17.73 3.73 -10.73
C LEU A 33 -19.21 4.11 -10.50
N LEU A 34 -19.99 3.21 -9.89
CA LEU A 34 -21.37 3.49 -9.54
C LEU A 34 -21.46 4.54 -8.42
N PHE A 35 -20.79 4.34 -7.29
CA PHE A 35 -20.93 5.20 -6.12
C PHE A 35 -20.17 6.53 -6.28
N SER A 36 -19.01 6.54 -6.94
CA SER A 36 -18.23 7.76 -7.11
C SER A 36 -18.62 8.57 -8.35
N ARG A 37 -19.15 7.93 -9.40
CA ARG A 37 -19.42 8.58 -10.69
C ARG A 37 -20.84 8.39 -11.23
N ASN A 38 -21.71 7.68 -10.52
CA ASN A 38 -23.07 7.34 -10.97
C ASN A 38 -23.10 6.59 -12.32
N ILE A 39 -22.05 5.80 -12.59
CA ILE A 39 -21.90 4.99 -13.81
C ILE A 39 -22.09 3.53 -13.45
N TRP A 40 -23.08 2.88 -14.04
CA TRP A 40 -23.27 1.45 -13.90
C TRP A 40 -22.64 0.69 -15.05
N ILE A 41 -21.95 -0.38 -14.67
CA ILE A 41 -21.23 -1.26 -15.55
C ILE A 41 -21.78 -2.67 -15.36
N SER A 42 -22.16 -3.30 -16.46
CA SER A 42 -22.71 -4.66 -16.47
C SER A 42 -21.63 -5.72 -16.16
N GLU A 43 -22.06 -6.94 -15.85
CA GLU A 43 -21.14 -8.05 -15.46
C GLU A 43 -20.26 -8.55 -16.60
N ASP A 44 -20.73 -8.37 -17.82
CA ASP A 44 -20.10 -8.73 -19.09
C ASP A 44 -19.17 -7.62 -19.63
N ALA A 45 -19.06 -6.48 -18.94
CA ALA A 45 -18.21 -5.39 -19.39
C ALA A 45 -16.72 -5.75 -19.25
N ARG A 46 -15.97 -5.49 -20.33
CA ARG A 46 -14.55 -5.82 -20.44
C ARG A 46 -13.68 -4.57 -20.61
N CYS A 47 -12.43 -4.66 -20.20
CA CYS A 47 -11.41 -3.64 -20.42
C CYS A 47 -10.08 -4.27 -20.87
N CYS A 48 -9.24 -3.47 -21.53
CA CYS A 48 -7.87 -3.84 -21.84
C CYS A 48 -7.09 -4.10 -20.54
N SER A 49 -6.18 -5.07 -20.55
CA SER A 49 -5.30 -5.37 -19.41
C SER A 49 -4.43 -4.18 -19.00
N GLY A 50 -4.06 -3.29 -19.94
CA GLY A 50 -3.29 -2.08 -19.66
C GLY A 50 -4.00 -1.05 -18.77
N HIS A 51 -5.31 -1.14 -18.57
CA HIS A 51 -6.06 -0.28 -17.65
C HIS A 51 -6.16 -0.85 -16.23
N LEU A 52 -5.54 -2.02 -15.98
CA LEU A 52 -5.56 -2.70 -14.69
C LEU A 52 -4.15 -2.71 -14.08
N ILE A 53 -4.07 -2.34 -12.81
CA ILE A 53 -2.89 -2.56 -11.97
C ILE A 53 -3.33 -3.43 -10.79
N GLY A 54 -2.71 -4.61 -10.65
CA GLY A 54 -3.03 -5.52 -9.55
C GLY A 54 -4.50 -5.95 -9.51
N ASN A 55 -5.12 -6.17 -10.67
CA ASN A 55 -6.55 -6.51 -10.83
C ASN A 55 -7.51 -5.42 -10.32
N GLN A 56 -7.10 -4.15 -10.39
CA GLN A 56 -7.95 -2.97 -10.14
C GLN A 56 -7.75 -1.94 -11.24
N LEU A 57 -8.81 -1.24 -11.64
CA LEU A 57 -8.72 -0.12 -12.58
C LEU A 57 -7.80 0.99 -12.05
N THR A 58 -6.98 1.55 -12.94
CA THR A 58 -6.17 2.73 -12.63
C THR A 58 -7.05 3.94 -12.31
N LYS A 59 -6.50 4.95 -11.61
CA LYS A 59 -7.26 6.17 -11.31
C LYS A 59 -7.68 6.88 -12.58
N GLU A 60 -6.79 6.90 -13.56
CA GLU A 60 -6.99 7.48 -14.88
C GLU A 60 -8.15 6.78 -15.60
N ALA A 61 -8.17 5.44 -15.61
CA ALA A 61 -9.23 4.64 -16.21
C ALA A 61 -10.59 4.90 -15.55
N VAL A 62 -10.63 4.97 -14.22
CA VAL A 62 -11.88 5.28 -13.49
C VAL A 62 -12.44 6.65 -13.88
N HIS A 63 -11.58 7.65 -14.10
CA HIS A 63 -11.98 8.98 -14.53
C HIS A 63 -12.28 9.09 -16.04
N ALA A 64 -11.64 8.28 -16.86
CA ALA A 64 -11.79 8.29 -18.31
C ALA A 64 -13.07 7.60 -18.78
N ILE A 65 -13.56 6.57 -18.07
CA ILE A 65 -14.81 5.89 -18.40
C ILE A 65 -15.97 6.88 -18.49
N LYS A 66 -16.61 6.95 -19.65
CA LYS A 66 -17.75 7.83 -19.92
C LYS A 66 -19.07 7.07 -19.80
N SER A 67 -20.10 7.81 -19.43
CA SER A 67 -21.47 7.31 -19.40
C SER A 67 -22.15 7.56 -20.76
N PHE A 68 -22.90 6.59 -21.25
CA PHE A 68 -23.59 6.67 -22.54
C PHE A 68 -25.11 6.64 -22.36
N ALA A 69 -25.87 7.09 -23.34
CA ALA A 69 -27.32 7.04 -23.27
C ALA A 69 -27.80 5.69 -23.82
N ILE A 70 -28.07 4.71 -22.95
CA ILE A 70 -28.94 3.58 -23.29
C ILE A 70 -30.39 4.03 -23.16
N ARG A 71 -31.24 3.61 -24.11
CA ARG A 71 -32.70 3.87 -24.06
C ARG A 71 -33.45 2.92 -23.12
N HIS A 72 -33.03 1.66 -23.00
CA HIS A 72 -33.61 0.69 -22.06
C HIS A 72 -32.64 -0.47 -21.78
N GLN A 73 -32.44 -0.82 -20.51
CA GLN A 73 -31.78 -2.06 -20.10
C GLN A 73 -32.45 -2.57 -18.83
N GLU A 74 -32.86 -3.84 -18.83
CA GLU A 74 -33.47 -4.49 -17.67
C GLU A 74 -32.39 -4.90 -16.68
N LEU A 75 -32.49 -4.40 -15.45
CA LEU A 75 -31.69 -4.89 -14.34
C LEU A 75 -32.31 -6.20 -13.83
N LYS A 76 -31.50 -7.25 -13.72
CA LYS A 76 -31.97 -8.49 -13.11
C LYS A 76 -32.16 -8.30 -11.61
N CYS A 77 -33.08 -9.05 -11.00
CA CYS A 77 -33.25 -9.05 -9.54
C CYS A 77 -31.92 -9.34 -8.81
N SER A 78 -31.08 -10.21 -9.38
CA SER A 78 -29.74 -10.51 -8.85
C SER A 78 -28.85 -9.26 -8.80
N ASN A 79 -28.95 -8.36 -9.78
CA ASN A 79 -28.16 -7.13 -9.81
C ASN A 79 -28.62 -6.15 -8.71
N ILE A 80 -29.93 -6.06 -8.46
CA ILE A 80 -30.49 -5.21 -7.39
C ILE A 80 -30.13 -5.78 -6.02
N GLN A 81 -30.29 -7.09 -5.80
CA GLN A 81 -29.92 -7.73 -4.55
C GLN A 81 -28.42 -7.57 -4.26
N LEU A 82 -27.59 -7.73 -5.29
CA LEU A 82 -26.15 -7.50 -5.20
C LEU A 82 -25.81 -6.04 -4.88
N LEU A 83 -26.50 -5.09 -5.53
CA LEU A 83 -26.35 -3.66 -5.25
C LEU A 83 -26.69 -3.33 -3.79
N LEU A 84 -27.82 -3.81 -3.28
CA LEU A 84 -28.26 -3.58 -1.91
C LEU A 84 -27.29 -4.19 -0.90
N ASN A 85 -26.89 -5.46 -1.10
CA ASN A 85 -25.89 -6.12 -0.26
C ASN A 85 -24.57 -5.33 -0.27
N LYS A 86 -24.12 -4.86 -1.44
CA LYS A 86 -22.86 -4.11 -1.54
C LYS A 86 -22.95 -2.72 -0.95
N SER A 87 -24.08 -2.03 -1.11
CA SER A 87 -24.35 -0.76 -0.45
C SER A 87 -24.31 -0.92 1.06
N GLN A 88 -24.95 -1.96 1.59
CA GLN A 88 -24.91 -2.28 3.01
C GLN A 88 -23.47 -2.54 3.48
N THR A 89 -22.68 -3.33 2.74
CA THR A 89 -21.25 -3.50 3.09
C THR A 89 -20.45 -2.21 3.02
N LEU A 90 -20.79 -1.26 2.14
CA LEU A 90 -20.12 0.04 2.10
C LEU A 90 -20.47 0.89 3.32
N PHE A 91 -21.75 0.93 3.71
CA PHE A 91 -22.17 1.60 4.94
C PHE A 91 -21.55 0.97 6.19
N GLU A 92 -21.39 -0.35 6.21
CA GLU A 92 -20.69 -1.06 7.30
C GLU A 92 -19.17 -0.80 7.29
N ASN A 93 -18.55 -0.66 6.11
CA ASN A 93 -17.10 -0.50 5.94
C ASN A 93 -16.59 0.95 5.81
N GLU A 94 -17.48 1.96 5.75
CA GLU A 94 -17.13 3.40 5.74
C GLU A 94 -16.26 3.81 6.96
N GLN A 95 -16.17 2.96 7.97
CA GLN A 95 -15.33 3.17 9.14
C GLN A 95 -13.85 2.79 8.93
N SER A 96 -13.46 2.09 7.85
CA SER A 96 -12.06 1.65 7.65
C SER A 96 -11.28 2.69 6.86
N ARG A 97 -10.95 3.81 7.50
CA ARG A 97 -10.20 4.89 6.82
C ARG A 97 -8.80 4.47 6.35
N PHE A 98 -8.25 3.38 6.87
CA PHE A 98 -6.86 2.96 6.61
C PHE A 98 -6.80 1.56 6.03
N ASN A 99 -7.07 1.44 4.73
CA ASN A 99 -6.92 0.20 3.98
C ASN A 99 -5.82 0.34 2.92
N PHE A 100 -4.63 -0.15 3.24
CA PHE A 100 -3.46 -0.11 2.36
C PHE A 100 -3.49 -1.18 1.25
N ASP A 101 -4.45 -2.10 1.26
CA ASP A 101 -4.73 -3.01 0.14
C ASP A 101 -5.53 -2.33 -0.99
N ASP A 102 -6.20 -1.22 -0.69
CA ASP A 102 -6.82 -0.38 -1.71
C ASP A 102 -5.79 0.59 -2.30
N LEU A 103 -5.32 0.30 -3.52
CA LEU A 103 -4.38 1.15 -4.24
C LEU A 103 -4.93 2.56 -4.53
N ARG A 104 -6.22 2.82 -4.34
CA ARG A 104 -6.82 4.15 -4.53
C ARG A 104 -7.25 4.79 -3.20
N GLY A 105 -7.28 4.02 -2.12
CA GLY A 105 -7.85 4.46 -0.84
C GLY A 105 -7.07 5.57 -0.14
N LEU A 106 -5.75 5.64 -0.38
CA LEU A 106 -4.86 6.63 0.25
C LEU A 106 -4.04 7.40 -0.80
N THR A 107 -3.87 8.69 -0.55
CA THR A 107 -2.98 9.64 -1.24
C THR A 107 -1.53 9.45 -0.79
N ASP A 108 -0.57 9.95 -1.57
CA ASP A 108 0.86 9.84 -1.21
C ASP A 108 1.19 10.57 0.10
N ASP A 109 0.55 11.72 0.33
CA ASP A 109 0.67 12.48 1.59
C ASP A 109 0.18 11.68 2.80
N GLU A 110 -0.93 10.93 2.65
CA GLU A 110 -1.43 10.04 3.70
C GLU A 110 -0.48 8.86 3.94
N TYR A 111 0.12 8.31 2.89
CA TYR A 111 1.18 7.29 3.03
C TYR A 111 2.37 7.84 3.84
N CYS A 112 2.86 9.02 3.48
CA CYS A 112 3.96 9.69 4.17
C CYS A 112 3.60 9.99 5.63
N LEU A 113 2.40 10.49 5.90
CA LEU A 113 1.95 10.80 7.26
C LEU A 113 1.87 9.55 8.14
N LEU A 114 1.30 8.46 7.61
CA LEU A 114 1.03 7.25 8.39
C LEU A 114 2.26 6.35 8.55
N THR A 115 3.10 6.29 7.51
CA THR A 115 4.19 5.30 7.43
C THR A 115 5.59 5.90 7.27
N SER A 116 5.69 7.23 7.12
CA SER A 116 6.93 7.95 6.77
C SER A 116 7.56 7.52 5.45
N LEU A 117 6.84 6.80 4.61
CA LEU A 117 7.27 6.39 3.27
C LEU A 117 6.29 6.94 2.24
N SER A 118 6.80 7.36 1.09
CA SER A 118 5.95 7.56 -0.09
C SER A 118 5.36 6.22 -0.51
N LYS A 119 4.27 6.28 -1.26
CA LYS A 119 3.57 5.09 -1.77
C LYS A 119 4.48 4.19 -2.60
N ASN A 120 5.38 4.76 -3.37
CA ASN A 120 6.33 4.01 -4.19
C ASN A 120 7.32 3.23 -3.32
N TYR A 121 7.95 3.88 -2.34
CA TYR A 121 8.87 3.21 -1.41
C TYR A 121 8.17 2.18 -0.53
N PHE A 122 6.92 2.45 -0.15
CA PHE A 122 6.11 1.45 0.56
C PHE A 122 5.89 0.20 -0.31
N ASN A 123 5.56 0.37 -1.58
CA ASN A 123 5.35 -0.77 -2.49
C ASN A 123 6.64 -1.57 -2.73
N GLU A 124 7.78 -0.90 -2.89
CA GLU A 124 9.10 -1.54 -2.99
C GLU A 124 9.41 -2.35 -1.73
N LEU A 125 9.15 -1.80 -0.54
CA LEU A 125 9.31 -2.51 0.72
C LEU A 125 8.44 -3.78 0.77
N ILE A 126 7.18 -3.69 0.32
CA ILE A 126 6.28 -4.84 0.25
C ILE A 126 6.82 -5.91 -0.71
N GLU A 127 7.41 -5.53 -1.84
CA GLU A 127 8.00 -6.46 -2.80
C GLU A 127 9.20 -7.22 -2.20
N ILE A 128 10.12 -6.50 -1.54
CA ILE A 128 11.26 -7.08 -0.82
C ILE A 128 10.80 -8.09 0.25
N ILE A 129 9.73 -7.77 0.97
CA ILE A 129 9.23 -8.60 2.06
C ILE A 129 8.41 -9.79 1.55
N SER A 130 7.66 -9.61 0.45
CA SER A 130 6.77 -10.65 -0.09
C SER A 130 7.55 -11.80 -0.74
N THR A 131 8.70 -11.50 -1.34
CA THR A 131 9.60 -12.50 -1.95
C THR A 131 10.26 -13.44 -0.91
N SER A 132 10.15 -13.13 0.37
CA SER A 132 10.94 -13.74 1.44
C SER A 132 10.12 -14.43 2.55
N GLY A 133 8.83 -14.70 2.27
CA GLY A 133 8.08 -15.79 2.91
C GLY A 133 7.07 -15.41 4.00
N ILE A 134 6.68 -14.14 4.18
CA ILE A 134 5.47 -13.84 4.96
C ILE A 134 4.26 -14.36 4.18
N ARG A 135 3.35 -15.06 4.85
CA ARG A 135 2.06 -15.43 4.28
C ARG A 135 0.97 -14.45 4.72
N ASN A 136 0.08 -14.12 3.79
CA ASN A 136 -1.21 -13.54 4.15
C ASN A 136 -1.91 -14.45 5.18
N SER A 137 -2.61 -13.88 6.13
CA SER A 137 -3.50 -14.63 7.03
C SER A 137 -4.95 -14.37 6.65
N PHE A 138 -5.86 -15.18 7.17
CA PHE A 138 -7.30 -14.99 6.92
C PHE A 138 -7.79 -13.58 7.31
N ASN A 139 -7.18 -12.97 8.33
CA ASN A 139 -7.64 -11.68 8.89
C ASN A 139 -6.79 -10.47 8.47
N ARG A 140 -5.69 -10.66 7.73
CA ARG A 140 -4.79 -9.55 7.37
C ARG A 140 -3.90 -9.89 6.18
N SER A 141 -3.65 -8.92 5.31
CA SER A 141 -2.63 -9.02 4.27
C SER A 141 -1.24 -8.71 4.82
N ILE A 142 -0.21 -8.97 4.01
CA ILE A 142 1.16 -8.52 4.28
C ILE A 142 1.21 -6.99 4.39
N ARG A 143 0.50 -6.28 3.50
CA ARG A 143 0.42 -4.81 3.54
C ARG A 143 -0.14 -4.33 4.87
N THR A 144 -1.25 -4.92 5.31
CA THR A 144 -1.89 -4.66 6.62
C THR A 144 -1.02 -5.06 7.83
N ALA A 145 0.02 -5.87 7.64
CA ALA A 145 0.96 -6.14 8.72
C ALA A 145 2.05 -5.07 8.80
N ILE A 146 2.59 -4.69 7.63
CA ILE A 146 3.68 -3.72 7.52
C ILE A 146 3.18 -2.31 7.84
N ASP A 147 2.00 -1.91 7.37
CA ASP A 147 1.41 -0.60 7.68
C ASP A 147 1.16 -0.40 9.20
N ILE A 148 0.63 -1.39 9.92
CA ILE A 148 0.38 -1.36 11.37
C ILE A 148 1.71 -1.17 12.10
N TYR A 149 2.74 -1.87 11.64
CA TYR A 149 4.08 -1.75 12.20
C TYR A 149 4.68 -0.37 11.96
N LEU A 150 4.61 0.15 10.73
CA LEU A 150 5.12 1.48 10.42
C LEU A 150 4.33 2.57 11.14
N CYS A 151 3.00 2.51 11.15
CA CYS A 151 2.14 3.42 11.92
C CYS A 151 2.49 3.41 13.41
N LYS A 152 2.82 2.24 13.98
CA LYS A 152 3.28 2.14 15.37
C LYS A 152 4.56 2.94 15.60
N LEU A 153 5.53 2.83 14.69
CA LEU A 153 6.81 3.53 14.77
C LEU A 153 6.67 5.03 14.52
N CYS A 154 5.93 5.40 13.48
CA CYS A 154 5.80 6.79 13.03
C CYS A 154 4.90 7.63 13.95
N LEU A 155 3.79 7.05 14.42
CA LEU A 155 2.77 7.80 15.18
C LEU A 155 2.79 7.52 16.69
N GLY A 156 3.57 6.53 17.15
CA GLY A 156 3.67 6.18 18.57
C GLY A 156 2.36 5.68 19.22
N LEU A 157 1.39 5.24 18.41
CA LEU A 157 0.04 4.93 18.88
C LEU A 157 -0.03 3.68 19.77
N SER A 158 -0.99 3.65 20.69
CA SER A 158 -1.27 2.45 21.49
C SER A 158 -1.83 1.31 20.62
N ASN A 159 -1.64 0.06 21.03
CA ASN A 159 -2.19 -1.09 20.29
C ASN A 159 -3.73 -1.06 20.24
N ARG A 160 -4.39 -0.39 21.19
CA ARG A 160 -5.85 -0.19 21.18
C ARG A 160 -6.26 0.83 20.12
N HIS A 161 -5.50 1.92 19.96
CA HIS A 161 -5.75 2.90 18.90
C HIS A 161 -5.54 2.28 17.52
N LEU A 162 -4.46 1.50 17.34
CA LEU A 162 -4.22 0.77 16.09
C LEU A 162 -5.32 -0.27 15.81
N ALA A 163 -5.78 -1.01 16.82
CA ALA A 163 -6.90 -1.94 16.65
C ALA A 163 -8.17 -1.22 16.14
N CYS A 164 -8.46 -0.02 16.68
CA CYS A 164 -9.56 0.81 16.23
C CYS A 164 -9.38 1.34 14.80
N MET A 165 -8.18 1.84 14.46
CA MET A 165 -7.88 2.40 13.14
C MET A 165 -7.94 1.36 12.02
N PHE A 166 -7.44 0.15 12.28
CA PHE A 166 -7.38 -0.95 11.32
C PHE A 166 -8.54 -1.94 11.46
N GLN A 167 -9.51 -1.64 12.33
CA GLN A 167 -10.68 -2.49 12.63
C GLN A 167 -10.35 -3.94 12.95
N LEU A 168 -9.23 -4.16 13.62
CA LEU A 168 -8.85 -5.49 14.09
C LEU A 168 -9.49 -5.75 15.45
N LEU A 169 -9.92 -7.00 15.65
CA LEU A 169 -10.75 -7.44 16.78
C LEU A 169 -10.20 -7.05 18.15
N ASP A 170 -8.86 -7.03 18.33
CA ASP A 170 -8.27 -6.77 19.64
C ASP A 170 -6.79 -6.34 19.61
N LYS A 171 -6.33 -5.78 20.74
CA LYS A 171 -4.94 -5.29 20.94
C LYS A 171 -3.87 -6.40 20.91
N ARG A 172 -4.20 -7.65 21.23
CA ARG A 172 -3.26 -8.79 21.17
C ARG A 172 -3.02 -9.18 19.72
N THR A 173 -4.06 -9.15 18.88
CA THR A 173 -3.94 -9.33 17.42
C THR A 173 -2.99 -8.28 16.83
N ILE A 174 -3.10 -7.02 17.26
CA ILE A 174 -2.14 -5.97 16.88
C ILE A 174 -0.72 -6.29 17.34
N SER A 175 -0.51 -6.70 18.61
CA SER A 175 0.83 -7.03 19.13
C SER A 175 1.50 -8.14 18.30
N LYS A 176 0.76 -9.23 18.02
CA LYS A 176 1.24 -10.33 17.17
C LYS A 176 1.54 -9.86 15.75
N THR A 177 0.77 -8.91 15.24
CA THR A 177 0.99 -8.32 13.91
C THR A 177 2.26 -7.51 13.84
N ILE A 178 2.46 -6.61 14.81
CA ILE A 178 3.69 -5.84 14.98
C ILE A 178 4.91 -6.77 15.10
N ALA A 179 4.84 -7.81 15.94
CA ALA A 179 5.95 -8.75 16.12
C ALA A 179 6.30 -9.49 14.82
N SER A 180 5.28 -9.95 14.08
CA SER A 180 5.45 -10.65 12.81
C SER A 180 6.03 -9.76 11.72
N ALA A 181 5.52 -8.52 11.58
CA ALA A 181 6.02 -7.54 10.63
C ALA A 181 7.48 -7.16 10.94
N ARG A 182 7.78 -6.89 12.22
CA ARG A 182 9.14 -6.59 12.69
C ARG A 182 10.12 -7.71 12.34
N GLN A 183 9.77 -8.97 12.62
CA GLN A 183 10.62 -10.11 12.31
C GLN A 183 10.92 -10.22 10.82
N ALA A 184 9.92 -9.97 9.97
CA ALA A 184 10.12 -10.06 8.54
C ALA A 184 10.98 -8.90 7.99
N ILE A 185 10.78 -7.67 8.47
CA ILE A 185 11.64 -6.54 8.10
C ILE A 185 13.09 -6.80 8.56
N LEU A 186 13.29 -7.29 9.79
CA LEU A 186 14.62 -7.62 10.31
C LEU A 186 15.31 -8.73 9.52
N LYS A 187 14.55 -9.72 9.03
CA LYS A 187 15.11 -10.83 8.27
C LYS A 187 15.42 -10.44 6.82
N ASN A 188 14.53 -9.67 6.19
CA ASN A 188 14.48 -9.56 4.74
C ASN A 188 14.85 -8.18 4.20
N CYS A 189 14.77 -7.14 5.03
CA CYS A 189 15.09 -5.77 4.63
C CYS A 189 16.38 -5.29 5.29
N VAL A 190 16.53 -5.45 6.61
CA VAL A 190 17.67 -4.90 7.35
C VAL A 190 19.04 -5.38 6.83
N PRO A 191 19.29 -6.68 6.59
CA PRO A 191 20.61 -7.15 6.17
C PRO A 191 21.05 -6.57 4.82
N TYR A 192 20.09 -6.22 3.96
CA TYR A 192 20.33 -5.79 2.58
C TYR A 192 20.16 -4.28 2.39
N ASN A 193 19.52 -3.57 3.32
CA ASN A 193 19.19 -2.15 3.18
C ASN A 193 19.63 -1.28 4.37
N LEU A 194 19.89 -1.86 5.54
CA LEU A 194 20.24 -1.15 6.77
C LEU A 194 21.37 -1.90 7.50
N GLY A 195 22.61 -1.71 7.05
CA GLY A 195 23.79 -2.30 7.69
C GLY A 195 25.11 -1.90 7.04
N LEU A 196 26.20 -2.02 7.80
CA LEU A 196 27.57 -1.73 7.33
C LEU A 196 28.06 -2.73 6.26
N GLY A 197 27.34 -3.83 6.03
CA GLY A 197 27.68 -4.80 4.99
C GLY A 197 27.41 -4.34 3.55
N ARG A 198 26.64 -3.26 3.35
CA ARG A 198 26.33 -2.72 2.01
C ARG A 198 27.17 -1.51 1.62
N VAL A 199 27.59 -0.71 2.60
CA VAL A 199 28.38 0.50 2.35
C VAL A 199 29.85 0.12 2.47
N THR A 200 30.56 0.10 1.33
CA THR A 200 32.00 -0.13 1.39
C THR A 200 32.70 1.07 2.01
N ARG A 201 33.93 0.87 2.52
CA ARG A 201 34.77 1.98 2.98
C ARG A 201 34.89 3.07 1.90
N GLN A 202 34.98 2.66 0.63
CA GLN A 202 35.10 3.57 -0.49
C GLN A 202 33.81 4.37 -0.71
N ASP A 203 32.65 3.73 -0.59
CA ASP A 203 31.35 4.42 -0.66
C ASP A 203 31.20 5.47 0.45
N VAL A 204 31.70 5.18 1.67
CA VAL A 204 31.69 6.17 2.76
C VAL A 204 32.52 7.40 2.40
N ILE A 205 33.69 7.18 1.81
CA ILE A 205 34.61 8.26 1.42
C ILE A 205 33.99 9.08 0.30
N ASP A 206 33.48 8.43 -0.74
CA ASP A 206 33.06 9.09 -1.97
C ASP A 206 31.69 9.77 -1.84
N HIS A 207 30.74 9.12 -1.17
CA HIS A 207 29.33 9.52 -1.17
C HIS A 207 28.79 9.98 0.19
N HIS A 208 29.45 9.62 1.30
CA HIS A 208 28.94 9.92 2.65
C HIS A 208 29.86 10.82 3.49
N THR A 209 30.97 11.30 2.93
CA THR A 209 31.88 12.24 3.58
C THR A 209 31.89 13.57 2.83
N THR A 210 31.41 14.64 3.47
CA THR A 210 31.36 15.97 2.83
C THR A 210 32.72 16.68 2.88
N THR A 211 32.93 17.61 1.95
CA THR A 211 34.15 18.44 1.89
C THR A 211 34.37 19.26 3.17
N ILE A 212 33.29 19.70 3.82
CA ILE A 212 33.34 20.40 5.12
C ILE A 212 33.93 19.48 6.19
N VAL A 213 33.42 18.26 6.31
CA VAL A 213 33.87 17.30 7.33
C VAL A 213 35.33 16.90 7.09
N ARG A 214 35.76 16.72 5.82
CA ARG A 214 37.18 16.46 5.50
C ARG A 214 38.11 17.59 5.92
N LYS A 215 37.70 18.84 5.69
CA LYS A 215 38.50 20.01 6.09
C LYS A 215 38.60 20.15 7.61
N LEU A 216 37.52 19.82 8.33
CA LEU A 216 37.48 19.95 9.79
C LEU A 216 38.21 18.83 10.53
N MET A 217 38.20 17.60 10.00
CA MET A 217 38.68 16.42 10.73
C MET A 217 40.00 15.84 10.20
N CYS A 218 40.40 16.22 8.98
CA CYS A 218 41.59 15.68 8.31
C CYS A 218 42.52 16.76 7.74
N ASP A 219 42.38 18.01 8.20
CA ASP A 219 43.15 19.19 7.76
C ASP A 219 43.23 19.36 6.22
N GLY A 220 42.24 18.84 5.50
CA GLY A 220 42.17 18.89 4.04
C GLY A 220 43.20 18.05 3.28
N ALA A 221 44.03 17.25 3.97
CA ALA A 221 45.17 16.57 3.37
C ALA A 221 44.87 15.16 2.81
N ASP A 222 43.85 14.47 3.32
CA ASP A 222 43.67 13.05 3.02
C ASP A 222 42.29 12.75 2.42
N SER A 223 42.25 12.54 1.10
CA SER A 223 41.02 12.22 0.36
C SER A 223 40.57 10.78 0.56
N ASN A 224 41.39 9.95 1.23
CA ASN A 224 41.12 8.54 1.42
C ASN A 224 40.70 8.20 2.87
N THR A 225 40.25 9.17 3.67
CA THR A 225 39.83 8.93 5.06
C THR A 225 38.31 8.79 5.15
N ALA A 226 37.84 7.64 5.64
CA ALA A 226 36.44 7.44 5.97
C ALA A 226 36.15 8.07 7.34
N ILE A 227 35.15 8.95 7.42
CA ILE A 227 34.79 9.64 8.65
C ILE A 227 33.43 9.12 9.10
N VAL A 228 33.37 8.53 10.30
CA VAL A 228 32.16 7.91 10.85
C VAL A 228 31.74 8.66 12.09
N VAL A 229 30.50 9.15 12.09
CA VAL A 229 29.87 9.72 13.29
C VAL A 229 28.98 8.63 13.88
N ILE A 230 29.37 8.13 15.05
CA ILE A 230 28.55 7.19 15.81
C ILE A 230 27.76 8.02 16.81
N ASP A 231 26.51 8.31 16.47
CA ASP A 231 25.61 8.97 17.39
C ASP A 231 25.14 7.96 18.47
N GLY A 232 25.49 8.28 19.71
CA GLY A 232 25.21 7.48 20.89
C GLY A 232 23.84 7.74 21.52
N THR A 233 22.90 8.36 20.81
CA THR A 233 21.57 8.75 21.32
C THR A 233 20.81 7.63 22.05
N TYR A 234 21.13 6.36 21.80
CA TYR A 234 20.51 5.20 22.47
C TYR A 234 21.45 4.29 23.27
N ILE A 235 22.74 4.67 23.44
CA ILE A 235 23.71 3.85 24.18
C ILE A 235 23.30 3.67 25.65
N TYR A 236 22.53 4.61 26.21
CA TYR A 236 22.02 4.58 27.58
C TYR A 236 20.50 4.32 27.68
N ILE A 237 19.86 3.72 26.68
CA ILE A 237 18.57 3.07 26.95
C ILE A 237 18.87 1.82 27.77
N GLN A 238 18.90 1.96 29.08
CA GLN A 238 18.73 0.84 29.98
C GLN A 238 17.32 0.30 29.73
N VAL A 239 17.20 -0.72 28.87
CA VAL A 239 15.96 -1.46 28.69
C VAL A 239 15.67 -2.10 30.04
N ARG A 240 14.88 -1.44 30.90
CA ARG A 240 14.22 -2.15 31.98
C ARG A 240 13.45 -3.27 31.30
N ASN A 241 13.69 -4.51 31.73
CA ASN A 241 13.10 -5.75 31.25
C ASN A 241 11.55 -5.73 31.34
N ASN A 242 10.89 -4.97 30.47
CA ASN A 242 9.45 -5.04 30.22
C ASN A 242 9.16 -5.82 28.92
N LEU A 243 10.12 -6.64 28.46
CA LEU A 243 9.92 -7.61 27.37
C LEU A 243 9.04 -8.80 27.77
N LEU A 244 8.49 -8.85 29.00
CA LEU A 244 7.51 -9.86 29.42
C LEU A 244 6.06 -9.55 28.99
N TYR A 245 5.78 -8.40 28.37
CA TYR A 245 4.41 -7.98 28.04
C TYR A 245 4.21 -7.36 26.65
N PHE A 246 4.95 -7.78 25.62
CA PHE A 246 4.67 -7.38 24.23
C PHE A 246 4.53 -8.57 23.28
#